data_AF-A0A292PIC3-F1
#
_entry.id   AF-A0A292PIC3-F1
#
_cell.length_a   1.000
_cell.length_b   1.000
_cell.length_c   1.000
_cell.angle_alpha   90.00
_cell.angle_beta   90.00
_cell.angle_gamma   90.00
#
_symmetry.space_group_name_H-M   'P 1'
#
loop_
_entity.id
_entity.type
_entity.pdbx_description
1 polymer ?
#
loop_
_entity_poly.entity_id
_entity_poly.type
_entity_poly.pdbx_seq_one_letter_code
_entity_poly.pdbx_strand_id
1 'polypeptide(L)'
;MPATYNWDSFRDTLAELYLIEGLPLKQVMEIMTEKHAFSPRFSQWEFTKRQVSLHKDLVLVAKVRELWTQNMNSANILRCLSVHDWNLSAIQLRNLRLHIFLRLLMGTPNGEDMKFEAAVRAENLVRDQLISGQSIRYGREYTLNNIRLSGVFISQKQVRDVLQKVDPEGVADRRKAFAISRRRKEYFVKGPNRVVSIDGHDKLSRFGFEIYGAIDAYSHYIIWCYIGISNRTAVSVNKQYLRLIRNTLHVPKLIRSDK
;
A
#
# COMPACT_ATOMS: atom_id res chain seq x y z
N MET A 1 1.70 -30.08 6.40
CA MET A 1 1.68 -29.80 4.94
C MET A 1 1.41 -31.11 4.22
N PRO A 2 0.54 -31.17 3.20
CA PRO A 2 0.24 -32.43 2.53
C PRO A 2 1.48 -32.93 1.76
N ALA A 3 1.75 -34.23 1.87
CA ALA A 3 2.96 -34.93 1.41
C ALA A 3 3.02 -35.20 -0.10
N THR A 4 2.46 -34.34 -0.95
CA THR A 4 2.11 -34.74 -2.33
C THR A 4 2.95 -34.11 -3.45
N TYR A 5 4.01 -33.36 -3.13
CA TYR A 5 4.93 -32.85 -4.16
C TYR A 5 6.39 -33.07 -3.76
N ASN A 6 7.07 -33.98 -4.47
CA ASN A 6 8.53 -34.17 -4.37
C ASN A 6 9.22 -33.02 -5.11
N TRP A 7 9.31 -31.86 -4.48
CA TRP A 7 9.91 -30.66 -5.08
C TRP A 7 11.39 -30.84 -5.40
N ASP A 8 12.09 -31.65 -4.61
CA ASP A 8 13.53 -31.87 -4.77
C ASP A 8 13.86 -32.62 -6.07
N SER A 9 13.02 -33.57 -6.50
CA SER A 9 13.25 -34.32 -7.74
C SER A 9 13.03 -33.49 -9.02
N PHE A 10 12.32 -32.37 -8.94
CA PHE A 10 12.03 -31.50 -10.09
C PHE A 10 12.79 -30.17 -10.06
N ARG A 11 13.68 -29.99 -9.07
CA ARG A 11 14.42 -28.76 -8.86
C ARG A 11 15.23 -28.36 -10.09
N ASP A 12 15.97 -29.31 -10.66
CA ASP A 12 16.88 -29.05 -11.79
C ASP A 12 16.10 -28.76 -13.08
N THR A 13 15.04 -29.53 -13.35
CA THR A 13 14.14 -29.30 -14.50
C THR A 13 13.43 -27.94 -14.40
N LEU A 14 12.96 -27.56 -13.22
CA LEU A 14 12.35 -26.24 -13.00
C LEU A 14 13.37 -25.11 -13.14
N ALA A 15 14.61 -25.32 -12.67
CA ALA A 15 15.69 -24.35 -12.83
C ALA A 15 16.04 -24.16 -14.31
N GLU A 16 16.11 -25.23 -15.10
CA GLU A 16 16.37 -25.17 -16.54
C GLU A 16 15.25 -24.42 -17.28
N LEU A 17 14.00 -24.85 -17.15
CA LEU A 17 12.85 -24.23 -17.83
C LEU A 17 12.64 -22.76 -17.42
N TYR A 18 12.80 -22.45 -16.13
CA TYR A 18 12.49 -21.11 -15.63
C TYR A 18 13.68 -20.15 -15.70
N LEU A 19 14.91 -20.60 -15.40
CA LEU A 19 16.09 -19.73 -15.33
C LEU A 19 16.90 -19.75 -16.63
N ILE A 20 17.10 -20.91 -17.25
CA ILE A 20 17.92 -21.07 -18.46
C ILE A 20 17.10 -20.68 -19.69
N GLU A 21 15.94 -21.31 -19.89
CA GLU A 21 15.06 -21.05 -21.03
C GLU A 21 14.22 -19.79 -20.84
N GLY A 22 14.01 -19.36 -19.59
CA GLY A 22 13.35 -18.10 -19.29
C GLY A 22 11.83 -18.11 -19.49
N LEU A 23 11.20 -19.28 -19.54
CA LEU A 23 9.77 -19.41 -19.81
C LEU A 23 8.91 -18.70 -18.75
N PRO A 24 7.77 -18.10 -19.14
CA PRO A 24 6.81 -17.54 -18.21
C PRO A 24 6.22 -18.64 -17.32
N LEU A 25 5.94 -18.31 -16.06
CA LEU A 25 5.49 -19.28 -15.05
C LEU A 25 4.26 -20.09 -15.51
N LYS A 26 3.34 -19.48 -16.25
CA LYS A 26 2.16 -20.15 -16.80
C LYS A 26 2.54 -21.31 -17.74
N GLN A 27 3.52 -21.10 -18.63
CA GLN A 27 4.00 -22.15 -19.54
C GLN A 27 4.79 -23.22 -18.79
N VAL A 28 5.59 -22.84 -17.80
CA VAL A 28 6.26 -23.81 -16.93
C VAL A 28 5.23 -24.68 -16.20
N MET A 29 4.15 -24.08 -15.69
CA MET A 29 3.04 -24.81 -15.07
C MET A 29 2.33 -25.74 -16.06
N GLU A 30 2.07 -25.31 -17.30
CA GLU A 30 1.48 -26.15 -18.35
C GLU A 30 2.38 -27.35 -18.65
N ILE A 31 3.68 -27.13 -18.87
CA ILE A 31 4.67 -28.19 -19.11
C ILE A 31 4.75 -29.18 -17.94
N MET A 32 4.75 -28.67 -16.70
CA MET A 32 4.77 -29.50 -15.50
C MET A 32 3.45 -30.26 -15.30
N THR A 33 2.33 -29.70 -15.72
CA THR A 33 1.02 -30.36 -15.68
C THR A 33 0.96 -31.50 -16.71
N GLU A 34 1.43 -31.25 -17.93
CA GLU A 34 1.42 -32.24 -19.03
C GLU A 34 2.43 -33.36 -18.82
N LYS A 35 3.70 -33.02 -18.52
CA LYS A 35 4.79 -34.01 -18.46
C LYS A 35 4.93 -34.67 -17.10
N HIS A 36 4.45 -34.03 -16.03
CA HIS A 36 4.67 -34.48 -14.66
C HIS A 36 3.38 -34.52 -13.81
N ALA A 37 2.19 -34.40 -14.44
CA ALA A 37 0.87 -34.49 -13.79
C ALA A 37 0.68 -33.53 -12.60
N PHE A 38 1.33 -32.37 -12.62
CA PHE A 38 1.24 -31.36 -11.57
C PHE A 38 -0.13 -30.65 -11.62
N SER A 39 -1.10 -31.06 -10.80
CA SER A 39 -2.43 -30.43 -10.76
C SER A 39 -2.67 -29.65 -9.44
N PRO A 40 -2.91 -28.32 -9.50
CA PRO A 40 -3.29 -27.57 -8.31
C PRO A 40 -4.74 -27.89 -7.91
N ARG A 41 -4.91 -28.74 -6.89
CA ARG A 41 -6.22 -29.23 -6.42
C ARG A 41 -6.99 -28.21 -5.55
N PHE A 42 -7.07 -26.95 -5.97
CA PHE A 42 -7.77 -25.90 -5.21
C PHE A 42 -9.28 -26.17 -5.04
N SER A 43 -9.89 -26.91 -5.97
CA SER A 43 -11.32 -27.28 -5.90
C SER A 43 -11.64 -28.27 -4.77
N GLN A 44 -10.65 -29.04 -4.30
CA GLN A 44 -10.82 -29.99 -3.19
C GLN A 44 -10.85 -29.31 -1.81
N TRP A 45 -10.62 -27.99 -1.76
CA TRP A 45 -10.42 -27.26 -0.51
C TRP A 45 -11.69 -26.56 0.00
N GLU A 46 -12.86 -26.86 -0.57
CA GLU A 46 -14.17 -26.32 -0.14
C GLU A 46 -14.14 -24.82 0.23
N PHE A 47 -13.43 -23.98 -0.54
CA PHE A 47 -13.42 -22.53 -0.29
C PHE A 47 -14.84 -21.97 -0.58
N THR A 48 -15.69 -21.98 0.44
CA THR A 48 -17.13 -21.76 0.30
C THR A 48 -17.52 -20.32 -0.03
N LYS A 49 -18.56 -20.26 -0.89
CA LYS A 49 -19.65 -19.28 -1.06
C LYS A 49 -19.31 -17.87 -1.61
N ARG A 50 -19.84 -17.60 -2.81
CA ARG A 50 -20.03 -16.24 -3.36
C ARG A 50 -20.88 -15.42 -2.40
N GLN A 51 -20.25 -14.51 -1.65
CA GLN A 51 -20.97 -13.53 -0.84
C GLN A 51 -21.84 -12.65 -1.76
N VAL A 52 -23.12 -12.45 -1.42
CA VAL A 52 -24.01 -11.58 -2.19
C VAL A 52 -23.44 -10.16 -2.18
N SER A 53 -23.37 -9.53 -3.36
CA SER A 53 -22.79 -8.21 -3.51
C SER A 53 -23.69 -7.14 -2.89
N LEU A 54 -23.28 -6.60 -1.75
CA LEU A 54 -24.04 -5.62 -0.95
C LEU A 54 -24.47 -4.35 -1.72
N HIS A 55 -23.75 -3.96 -2.77
CA HIS A 55 -24.08 -2.79 -3.58
C HIS A 55 -25.35 -2.96 -4.43
N LYS A 56 -25.85 -4.19 -4.57
CA LYS A 56 -27.09 -4.49 -5.31
C LYS A 56 -28.35 -4.22 -4.49
N ASP A 57 -28.23 -4.16 -3.17
CA ASP A 57 -29.33 -3.80 -2.28
C ASP A 57 -29.53 -2.27 -2.29
N LEU A 58 -30.51 -1.82 -3.07
CA LEU A 58 -30.80 -0.39 -3.26
C LEU A 58 -31.29 0.28 -1.96
N VAL A 59 -31.95 -0.47 -1.07
CA VAL A 59 -32.49 0.07 0.18
C VAL A 59 -31.33 0.33 1.15
N LEU A 60 -30.44 -0.64 1.31
CA LEU A 60 -29.22 -0.48 2.11
C LEU A 60 -28.37 0.68 1.59
N VAL A 61 -28.18 0.77 0.27
CA VAL A 61 -27.39 1.83 -0.36
C VAL A 61 -27.99 3.21 -0.11
N ALA A 62 -29.32 3.35 -0.22
CA ALA A 62 -30.01 4.60 0.06
C ALA A 62 -29.82 5.02 1.54
N LYS A 63 -29.96 4.08 2.48
CA LYS A 63 -29.77 4.38 3.91
C LYS A 63 -28.33 4.77 4.23
N VAL A 64 -27.34 4.06 3.68
CA VAL A 64 -25.92 4.41 3.85
C VAL A 64 -25.62 5.80 3.29
N ARG A 65 -26.24 6.18 2.17
CA ARG A 65 -26.09 7.53 1.59
C ARG A 65 -26.69 8.61 2.49
N GLU A 66 -27.88 8.38 3.04
CA GLU A 66 -28.53 9.29 3.99
C GLU A 66 -27.64 9.53 5.23
N LEU A 67 -27.19 8.46 5.89
CA LEU A 67 -26.33 8.57 7.07
C LEU A 67 -24.98 9.23 6.75
N TRP A 68 -24.45 8.98 5.55
CA TRP A 68 -23.25 9.66 5.06
C TRP A 68 -23.48 11.16 4.81
N THR A 69 -24.65 11.57 4.28
CA THR A 69 -24.96 13.00 4.10
C THR A 69 -25.08 13.74 5.43
N GLN A 70 -25.45 13.06 6.50
CA GLN A 70 -25.42 13.57 7.88
C GLN A 70 -24.00 13.61 8.47
N ASN A 71 -22.97 13.32 7.67
CA ASN A 71 -21.57 13.30 8.06
C ASN A 71 -21.24 12.33 9.22
N MET A 72 -22.00 11.23 9.33
CA MET A 72 -21.75 10.23 10.36
C MET A 72 -20.45 9.45 10.08
N ASN A 73 -19.68 9.18 11.14
CA ASN A 73 -18.51 8.31 11.04
C ASN A 73 -18.92 6.84 10.78
N SER A 74 -17.98 6.00 10.33
CA SER A 74 -18.28 4.60 9.99
C SER A 74 -18.84 3.79 11.17
N ALA A 75 -18.42 4.07 12.40
CA ALA A 75 -18.90 3.36 13.59
C ALA A 75 -20.37 3.69 13.89
N ASN A 76 -20.74 4.96 13.77
CA ASN A 76 -22.11 5.42 13.93
C ASN A 76 -23.00 4.90 12.81
N ILE A 77 -22.51 4.88 11.56
CA ILE A 77 -23.23 4.28 10.44
C ILE A 77 -23.52 2.81 10.74
N LEU A 78 -22.53 2.02 11.16
CA LEU A 78 -22.73 0.61 11.52
C LEU A 78 -23.78 0.45 12.63
N ARG A 79 -23.73 1.29 13.67
CA ARG A 79 -24.67 1.27 14.78
C ARG A 79 -26.10 1.61 14.35
N CYS A 80 -26.28 2.56 13.43
CA CYS A 80 -27.59 2.87 12.87
C CYS A 80 -28.10 1.73 11.98
N LEU A 81 -27.22 1.12 11.18
CA LEU A 81 -27.59 -0.01 10.32
C LEU A 81 -27.99 -1.25 11.13
N SER A 82 -27.33 -1.53 12.26
CA SER A 82 -27.69 -2.65 13.14
C SER A 82 -29.08 -2.50 13.77
N VAL A 83 -29.55 -1.27 14.00
CA VAL A 83 -30.92 -1.01 14.49
C VAL A 83 -31.98 -1.33 13.44
N HIS A 84 -31.62 -1.30 12.16
CA HIS A 84 -32.49 -1.62 11.02
C HIS A 84 -32.18 -3.02 10.45
N ASP A 85 -31.72 -3.95 11.29
CA ASP A 85 -31.42 -5.36 10.96
C ASP A 85 -30.29 -5.60 9.93
N TRP A 86 -29.52 -4.56 9.56
CA TRP A 86 -28.33 -4.72 8.72
C TRP A 86 -27.07 -4.97 9.55
N ASN A 87 -26.70 -6.24 9.67
CA ASN A 87 -25.48 -6.68 10.37
C ASN A 87 -24.26 -6.71 9.42
N LEU A 88 -23.65 -5.54 9.21
CA LEU A 88 -22.45 -5.39 8.39
C LEU A 88 -21.17 -5.33 9.24
N SER A 89 -20.08 -5.90 8.74
CA SER A 89 -18.74 -5.67 9.26
C SER A 89 -18.19 -4.32 8.78
N ALA A 90 -17.20 -3.77 9.50
CA ALA A 90 -16.53 -2.53 9.10
C ALA A 90 -15.90 -2.62 7.70
N ILE A 91 -15.38 -3.80 7.33
CA ILE A 91 -14.81 -4.06 6.00
C ILE A 91 -15.93 -4.06 4.94
N GLN A 92 -17.06 -4.70 5.22
CA GLN A 92 -18.21 -4.73 4.32
C GLN A 92 -18.76 -3.33 4.07
N LEU A 93 -18.97 -2.52 5.12
CA LEU A 93 -19.41 -1.13 4.98
C LEU A 93 -18.38 -0.29 4.19
N ARG A 94 -17.08 -0.46 4.49
CA ARG A 94 -16.02 0.25 3.76
C ARG A 94 -16.04 -0.11 2.27
N ASN A 95 -16.14 -1.38 1.93
CA ASN A 95 -16.17 -1.84 0.54
C ASN A 95 -17.44 -1.38 -0.19
N LEU A 96 -18.59 -1.37 0.49
CA LEU A 96 -19.83 -0.82 -0.04
C LEU A 96 -19.69 0.68 -0.35
N ARG A 97 -19.24 1.46 0.62
CA ARG A 97 -19.07 2.91 0.46
C ARG A 97 -18.06 3.28 -0.63
N LEU A 98 -16.94 2.56 -0.69
CA LEU A 98 -15.88 2.78 -1.68
C LEU A 98 -16.17 2.08 -3.02
N HIS A 99 -17.32 1.44 -3.17
CA HIS A 99 -17.72 0.83 -4.42
C HIS A 99 -17.71 1.86 -5.55
N ILE A 100 -17.30 1.45 -6.74
CA ILE A 100 -17.03 2.34 -7.87
C ILE A 100 -18.23 3.25 -8.24
N PHE A 101 -19.45 2.73 -8.07
CA PHE A 101 -20.70 3.46 -8.33
C PHE A 101 -21.15 4.39 -7.21
N LEU A 102 -20.64 4.23 -5.98
CA LEU A 102 -21.10 4.99 -4.81
C LEU A 102 -20.08 6.04 -4.37
N ARG A 103 -18.81 5.63 -4.25
CA ARG A 103 -17.67 6.49 -3.90
C ARG A 103 -17.96 7.50 -2.76
N LEU A 104 -18.61 7.01 -1.70
CA LEU A 104 -19.00 7.78 -0.51
C LEU A 104 -17.78 7.99 0.42
N LEU A 105 -16.93 8.94 0.08
CA LEU A 105 -15.72 9.28 0.82
C LEU A 105 -16.04 10.03 2.12
N MET A 106 -15.41 9.68 3.24
CA MET A 106 -15.50 10.53 4.44
C MET A 106 -14.80 11.86 4.15
N GLY A 107 -15.46 12.96 4.48
CA GLY A 107 -14.97 14.31 4.23
C GLY A 107 -15.41 15.29 5.30
N THR A 108 -15.03 16.55 5.12
CA THR A 108 -15.57 17.65 5.92
C THR A 108 -17.09 17.73 5.76
N PRO A 109 -17.85 18.01 6.84
CA PRO A 109 -19.28 18.22 6.73
C PRO A 109 -19.62 19.35 5.74
N ASN A 110 -20.76 19.22 5.07
CA ASN A 110 -21.32 20.26 4.21
C ASN A 110 -22.18 21.19 5.08
N GLY A 111 -21.89 22.50 5.07
CA GLY A 111 -22.51 23.50 5.96
C GLY A 111 -21.44 24.27 6.74
N GLU A 112 -21.56 25.59 6.80
CA GLU A 112 -20.58 26.45 7.48
C GLU A 112 -20.54 26.19 8.99
N ASP A 113 -21.70 26.04 9.63
CA ASP A 113 -21.81 25.78 11.07
C ASP A 113 -21.16 24.44 11.47
N MET A 114 -21.43 23.38 10.71
CA MET A 114 -20.83 22.07 10.98
C MET A 114 -19.31 22.07 10.72
N LYS A 115 -18.83 22.84 9.73
CA LYS A 115 -17.39 23.02 9.50
C LYS A 115 -16.74 23.77 10.65
N PHE A 116 -17.41 24.79 11.18
CA PHE A 116 -16.94 25.55 12.32
C PHE A 116 -16.85 24.66 13.57
N GLU A 117 -17.92 23.92 13.88
CA GLU A 117 -17.95 23.01 15.01
C GLU A 117 -16.88 21.91 14.91
N ALA A 118 -16.69 21.33 13.72
CA ALA A 118 -15.63 20.35 13.47
C ALA A 118 -14.23 20.95 13.63
N ALA A 119 -14.03 22.21 13.21
CA ALA A 119 -12.76 22.91 13.38
C ALA A 119 -12.46 23.20 14.86
N VAL A 120 -13.46 23.63 15.64
CA VAL A 120 -13.34 23.84 17.09
C VAL A 120 -13.02 22.53 17.80
N ARG A 121 -13.73 21.45 17.47
CA ARG A 121 -13.43 20.11 18.02
C ARG A 121 -12.02 19.64 17.69
N ALA A 122 -11.57 19.86 16.44
CA ALA A 122 -10.21 19.51 16.04
C ALA A 122 -9.15 20.34 16.78
N GLU A 123 -9.38 21.63 17.01
CA GLU A 123 -8.47 22.48 17.77
C GLU A 123 -8.30 21.99 19.22
N ASN A 124 -9.42 21.67 19.88
CA ASN A 124 -9.39 21.13 21.24
C ASN A 124 -8.65 19.79 21.31
N LEU A 125 -8.93 18.87 20.38
CA LEU A 125 -8.22 17.58 20.31
C LEU A 125 -6.71 17.76 20.13
N VAL A 126 -6.27 18.67 19.27
CA VAL A 126 -4.83 18.93 19.07
C VAL A 126 -4.21 19.50 20.33
N ARG A 127 -4.87 20.44 21.00
CA ARG A 127 -4.40 21.05 22.25
C ARG A 127 -4.26 19.99 23.34
N ASP A 128 -5.27 19.17 23.55
CA ASP A 128 -5.25 18.10 24.56
C ASP A 128 -4.14 17.08 24.29
N GLN A 129 -3.93 16.71 23.03
CA GLN A 129 -2.86 15.78 22.64
C GLN A 129 -1.47 16.37 22.87
N LEU A 130 -1.28 17.67 22.62
CA LEU A 130 0.00 18.33 22.88
C LEU A 130 0.29 18.39 24.37
N ILE A 131 -0.72 18.72 25.20
CA ILE A 131 -0.61 18.72 26.66
C ILE A 131 -0.27 17.31 27.17
N SER A 132 -0.91 16.27 26.62
CA SER A 132 -0.62 14.87 27.00
C SER A 132 0.77 14.38 26.56
N GLY A 133 1.49 15.16 25.75
CA GLY A 133 2.78 14.81 25.17
C GLY A 133 2.74 13.79 24.03
N GLN A 134 1.58 13.19 23.73
CA GLN A 134 1.43 12.15 22.71
C GLN A 134 1.74 12.65 21.29
N SER A 135 1.43 13.92 21.00
CA SER A 135 1.49 14.48 19.64
C SER A 135 2.60 15.50 19.40
N ILE A 136 3.53 15.70 20.34
CA ILE A 136 4.60 16.73 20.25
C ILE A 136 5.36 16.65 18.92
N ARG A 137 5.57 15.45 18.39
CA ARG A 137 6.32 15.23 17.13
C ARG A 137 5.44 15.01 15.91
N TYR A 138 4.11 15.09 16.05
CA TYR A 138 3.21 14.82 14.94
C TYR A 138 3.27 15.96 13.92
N GLY A 139 3.66 15.62 12.70
CA GLY A 139 3.45 16.48 11.55
C GLY A 139 2.00 16.44 11.08
N ARG A 140 1.65 17.33 10.13
CA ARG A 140 0.30 17.49 9.58
C ARG A 140 -0.44 16.17 9.30
N GLU A 141 0.20 15.22 8.63
CA GLU A 141 -0.46 13.95 8.24
C GLU A 141 -0.76 13.05 9.45
N TYR A 142 0.15 12.97 10.42
CA TYR A 142 -0.08 12.22 11.65
C TYR A 142 -1.19 12.87 12.48
N THR A 143 -1.16 14.19 12.63
CA THR A 143 -2.23 14.94 13.31
C THR A 143 -3.58 14.73 12.62
N LEU A 144 -3.63 14.83 11.29
CA LEU A 144 -4.84 14.58 10.51
C LEU A 144 -5.38 13.16 10.72
N ASN A 145 -4.51 12.15 10.70
CA ASN A 145 -4.92 10.77 10.91
C ASN A 145 -5.50 10.56 12.31
N ASN A 146 -4.87 11.12 13.34
CA ASN A 146 -5.37 11.02 14.71
C ASN A 146 -6.71 11.75 14.91
N ILE A 147 -6.86 12.95 14.35
CA ILE A 147 -8.15 13.67 14.40
C ILE A 147 -9.26 12.84 13.72
N ARG A 148 -8.94 12.16 12.61
CA ARG A 148 -9.88 11.26 11.91
C ARG A 148 -10.20 10.00 12.71
N LEU A 149 -9.24 9.44 13.45
CA LEU A 149 -9.47 8.30 14.35
C LEU A 149 -10.42 8.69 15.49
N SER A 150 -10.34 9.93 15.98
CA SER A 150 -11.30 10.50 16.92
C SER A 150 -12.68 10.82 16.30
N GLY A 151 -12.88 10.51 15.01
CA GLY A 151 -14.16 10.68 14.31
C GLY A 151 -14.41 12.08 13.77
N VAL A 152 -13.43 12.99 13.84
CA VAL A 152 -13.53 14.34 13.30
C VAL A 152 -12.88 14.40 11.92
N PHE A 153 -13.63 14.83 10.91
CA PHE A 153 -13.14 14.93 9.55
C PHE A 153 -13.00 16.40 9.16
N ILE A 154 -11.74 16.87 9.12
CA ILE A 154 -11.39 18.21 8.64
C ILE A 154 -10.44 18.17 7.45
N SER A 155 -10.38 19.27 6.71
CA SER A 155 -9.47 19.41 5.56
C SER A 155 -8.01 19.53 6.00
N GLN A 156 -7.10 19.17 5.10
CA GLN A 156 -5.65 19.33 5.37
C GLN A 156 -5.26 20.80 5.61
N LYS A 157 -5.99 21.75 5.01
CA LYS A 157 -5.80 23.19 5.23
C LYS A 157 -6.17 23.55 6.67
N GLN A 158 -7.36 23.16 7.12
CA GLN A 158 -7.80 23.41 8.51
C GLN A 158 -6.86 22.79 9.54
N VAL A 159 -6.36 21.57 9.34
CA VAL A 159 -5.36 20.96 10.26
C VAL A 159 -4.09 21.80 10.32
N ARG A 160 -3.62 22.31 9.17
CA ARG A 160 -2.43 23.15 9.11
C ARG A 160 -2.65 24.46 9.87
N ASP A 161 -3.80 25.10 9.67
CA ASP A 161 -4.14 26.36 10.32
C ASP A 161 -4.25 26.17 11.84
N VAL A 162 -4.89 25.08 12.29
CA VAL A 162 -4.96 24.69 13.70
C VAL A 162 -3.56 24.45 14.28
N LEU A 163 -2.71 23.67 13.61
CA LEU A 163 -1.34 23.42 14.10
C LEU A 163 -0.51 24.71 14.17
N GLN A 164 -0.65 25.61 13.19
CA GLN A 164 0.06 26.89 13.20
C GLN A 164 -0.40 27.80 14.34
N LYS A 165 -1.68 27.70 14.75
CA LYS A 165 -2.27 28.45 15.86
C LYS A 165 -1.91 27.86 17.23
N VAL A 166 -1.98 26.53 17.37
CA VAL A 166 -1.81 25.83 18.66
C VAL A 166 -0.34 25.53 18.97
N ASP A 167 0.46 25.22 17.95
CA ASP A 167 1.88 24.85 18.09
C ASP A 167 2.75 25.55 17.02
N PRO A 168 2.87 26.89 17.08
CA PRO A 168 3.69 27.65 16.13
C PRO A 168 5.17 27.26 16.19
N GLU A 169 5.69 26.96 17.38
CA GLU A 169 7.09 26.59 17.62
C GLU A 169 7.42 25.23 17.01
N GLY A 170 6.62 24.19 17.30
CA GLY A 170 6.82 22.87 16.72
C GLY A 170 6.64 22.84 15.20
N VAL A 171 5.79 23.71 14.64
CA VAL A 171 5.74 23.92 13.17
C VAL A 171 7.04 24.53 12.64
N ALA A 172 7.59 25.54 13.31
CA ALA A 172 8.83 26.20 12.90
C ALA A 172 10.04 25.26 12.99
N ASP A 173 10.15 24.49 14.07
CA ASP A 173 11.24 23.54 14.27
C ASP A 173 11.19 22.39 13.27
N ARG A 174 10.00 21.87 12.96
CA ARG A 174 9.84 20.91 11.87
C ARG A 174 10.30 21.50 10.54
N ARG A 175 9.94 22.75 10.23
CA ARG A 175 10.39 23.43 8.99
C ARG A 175 11.92 23.51 8.93
N LYS A 176 12.59 23.86 10.03
CA LYS A 176 14.06 23.86 10.12
C LYS A 176 14.64 22.46 9.93
N ALA A 177 14.11 21.44 10.61
CA ALA A 177 14.56 20.06 10.47
C ALA A 177 14.40 19.51 9.04
N PHE A 178 13.29 19.82 8.37
CA PHE A 178 13.07 19.49 6.96
C PHE A 178 14.05 20.19 6.00
N ALA A 179 14.48 21.41 6.33
CA ALA A 179 15.49 22.13 5.56
C ALA A 179 16.88 21.52 5.74
N ILE A 180 17.23 21.11 6.96
CA ILE A 180 18.52 20.48 7.30
C ILE A 180 18.62 19.08 6.66
N SER A 181 17.59 18.25 6.78
CA SER A 181 17.58 16.87 6.23
C SER A 181 17.63 16.81 4.71
N ARG A 182 17.16 17.85 4.00
CA ARG A 182 17.25 17.95 2.53
C ARG A 182 18.60 18.42 1.99
N ARG A 183 19.59 18.70 2.85
CA ARG A 183 20.99 18.79 2.39
C ARG A 183 21.41 17.40 1.91
N ARG A 184 21.12 17.09 0.64
CA ARG A 184 21.62 15.89 -0.04
C ARG A 184 23.12 15.85 0.20
N LYS A 185 23.58 14.84 0.94
CA LYS A 185 25.00 14.52 0.95
C LYS A 185 25.37 14.14 -0.48
N GLU A 186 26.48 14.66 -0.98
CA GLU A 186 27.01 14.25 -2.28
C GLU A 186 27.22 12.73 -2.23
N TYR A 187 26.54 12.03 -3.14
CA TYR A 187 26.64 10.60 -3.26
C TYR A 187 27.70 10.28 -4.33
N PHE A 188 28.90 9.92 -3.88
CA PHE A 188 30.04 9.67 -4.76
C PHE A 188 30.37 8.17 -4.82
N VAL A 189 30.39 7.62 -6.04
CA VAL A 189 30.79 6.25 -6.33
C VAL A 189 32.10 6.27 -7.11
N LYS A 190 33.05 5.38 -6.80
CA LYS A 190 34.42 5.41 -7.37
C LYS A 190 34.54 4.91 -8.83
N GLY A 191 33.44 4.53 -9.49
CA GLY A 191 33.45 4.04 -10.87
C GLY A 191 32.28 3.11 -11.23
N PRO A 192 32.12 2.76 -12.52
CA PRO A 192 31.04 1.90 -13.00
C PRO A 192 31.10 0.49 -12.41
N ASN A 193 29.96 -0.20 -12.37
CA ASN A 193 29.79 -1.56 -11.86
C ASN A 193 30.24 -1.74 -10.39
N ARG A 194 30.47 -0.64 -9.66
CA ARG A 194 30.88 -0.72 -8.26
C ARG A 194 29.68 -0.82 -7.33
N VAL A 195 28.63 -0.05 -7.60
CA VAL A 195 27.40 -0.04 -6.80
C VAL A 195 26.21 -0.11 -7.74
N VAL A 196 25.41 -1.15 -7.59
CA VAL A 196 24.13 -1.29 -8.27
C VAL A 196 23.02 -0.92 -7.31
N SER A 197 22.26 0.12 -7.64
CA SER A 197 21.10 0.53 -6.86
C SER A 197 19.85 -0.12 -7.45
N ILE A 198 19.13 -0.89 -6.64
CA ILE A 198 17.91 -1.60 -7.02
C ILE A 198 16.74 -0.93 -6.32
N ASP A 199 15.67 -0.65 -7.06
CA ASP A 199 14.45 -0.06 -6.51
C ASP A 199 13.19 -0.71 -7.11
N GLY A 200 12.15 -0.80 -6.29
CA GLY A 200 10.85 -1.36 -6.62
C GLY A 200 9.79 -0.26 -6.73
N HIS A 201 8.99 -0.30 -7.79
CA HIS A 201 7.92 0.63 -8.03
C HIS A 201 6.55 -0.05 -7.98
N ASP A 202 5.87 0.14 -6.84
CA ASP A 202 4.64 -0.59 -6.52
C ASP A 202 3.35 0.17 -6.81
N LYS A 203 3.40 1.36 -7.43
CA LYS A 203 2.16 2.15 -7.68
C LYS A 203 1.14 1.38 -8.53
N LEU A 204 1.62 0.45 -9.36
CA LEU A 204 0.81 -0.39 -10.24
C LEU A 204 0.51 -1.78 -9.65
N SER A 205 0.97 -2.09 -8.44
CA SER A 205 0.73 -3.38 -7.75
C SER A 205 -0.75 -3.74 -7.69
N ARG A 206 -1.63 -2.74 -7.57
CA ARG A 206 -3.10 -2.91 -7.58
C ARG A 206 -3.65 -3.53 -8.87
N PHE A 207 -2.94 -3.37 -9.98
CA PHE A 207 -3.26 -3.94 -11.28
C PHE A 207 -2.50 -5.25 -11.56
N GLY A 208 -1.69 -5.73 -10.61
CA GLY A 208 -0.92 -6.97 -10.74
C GLY A 208 0.39 -6.82 -11.51
N PHE A 209 0.90 -5.59 -11.69
CA PHE A 209 2.20 -5.34 -12.29
C PHE A 209 3.04 -4.47 -11.37
N GLU A 210 4.23 -4.94 -11.04
CA GLU A 210 5.22 -4.27 -10.22
C GLU A 210 6.51 -4.15 -11.01
N ILE A 211 7.14 -2.98 -10.94
CA ILE A 211 8.31 -2.67 -11.77
C ILE A 211 9.55 -2.70 -10.86
N TYR A 212 10.62 -3.34 -11.31
CA TYR A 212 11.91 -3.39 -10.62
C TYR A 212 12.98 -2.85 -11.54
N GLY A 213 13.64 -1.79 -11.10
CA GLY A 213 14.77 -1.20 -11.80
C GLY A 213 16.06 -1.52 -11.08
N ALA A 214 17.14 -1.66 -11.85
CA ALA A 214 18.48 -1.51 -11.31
C ALA A 214 19.27 -0.51 -12.14
N ILE A 215 19.99 0.37 -11.46
CA ILE A 215 20.87 1.35 -12.09
C ILE A 215 22.29 1.20 -11.56
N ASP A 216 23.28 1.45 -12.42
CA ASP A 216 24.65 1.66 -11.99
C ASP A 216 24.74 3.03 -11.32
N ALA A 217 25.15 3.06 -10.05
CA ALA A 217 25.08 4.28 -9.25
C ALA A 217 26.21 5.28 -9.55
N TYR A 218 27.14 4.95 -10.45
CA TYR A 218 28.16 5.86 -10.97
C TYR A 218 27.71 6.53 -12.27
N SER A 219 27.36 5.71 -13.28
CA SER A 219 26.99 6.18 -14.62
C SER A 219 25.52 6.52 -14.78
N HIS A 220 24.66 6.13 -13.83
CA HIS A 220 23.20 6.12 -13.95
C HIS A 220 22.68 5.27 -15.12
N TYR A 221 23.50 4.37 -15.67
CA TYR A 221 23.07 3.44 -16.71
C TYR A 221 22.01 2.48 -16.14
N ILE A 222 20.90 2.33 -16.86
CA ILE A 222 19.84 1.39 -16.50
C ILE A 222 20.31 -0.02 -16.85
N ILE A 223 20.61 -0.81 -15.82
CA ILE A 223 21.12 -2.17 -15.96
C ILE A 223 19.99 -3.11 -16.35
N TRP A 224 18.82 -2.98 -15.71
CA TRP A 224 17.61 -3.67 -16.11
C TRP A 224 16.36 -2.91 -15.66
N CYS A 225 15.26 -3.17 -16.36
CA CYS A 225 13.91 -2.83 -15.94
C CYS A 225 13.06 -4.09 -16.13
N TYR A 226 12.53 -4.64 -15.04
CA TYR A 226 11.70 -5.84 -15.05
C TYR A 226 10.29 -5.51 -14.61
N ILE A 227 9.30 -6.08 -15.29
CA ILE A 227 7.89 -5.96 -14.94
C ILE A 227 7.42 -7.34 -14.50
N GLY A 228 7.00 -7.46 -13.24
CA GLY A 228 6.61 -8.72 -12.61
C GLY A 228 5.26 -8.64 -11.92
N ILE A 229 4.80 -9.76 -11.37
CA ILE A 229 3.47 -9.88 -10.74
C ILE A 229 3.53 -9.61 -9.22
N SER A 230 4.69 -9.81 -8.57
CA SER A 230 4.84 -9.57 -7.12
C SER A 230 6.29 -9.40 -6.66
N ASN A 231 6.49 -8.49 -5.69
CA ASN A 231 7.74 -8.10 -5.02
C ASN A 231 7.93 -8.82 -3.70
N ARG A 232 6.90 -9.55 -3.24
CA ARG A 232 6.92 -10.28 -1.96
C ARG A 232 8.02 -11.34 -1.90
N THR A 233 8.57 -11.71 -3.05
CA THR A 233 9.66 -12.67 -3.14
C THR A 233 10.82 -12.04 -3.90
N ALA A 234 12.05 -12.22 -3.40
CA ALA A 234 13.27 -11.73 -4.05
C ALA A 234 13.62 -12.48 -5.36
N VAL A 235 12.75 -13.39 -5.82
CA VAL A 235 12.99 -14.29 -6.95
C VAL A 235 13.20 -13.52 -8.26
N SER A 236 12.40 -12.49 -8.50
CA SER A 236 12.51 -11.66 -9.71
C SER A 236 13.85 -10.91 -9.76
N VAL A 237 14.22 -10.27 -8.66
CA VAL A 237 15.49 -9.54 -8.52
C VAL A 237 16.69 -10.48 -8.69
N ASN A 238 16.66 -11.65 -8.04
CA ASN A 238 17.72 -12.66 -8.16
C ASN A 238 17.86 -13.16 -9.61
N LYS A 239 16.74 -13.41 -10.31
CA LYS A 239 16.77 -13.84 -11.72
C LYS A 239 17.40 -12.78 -12.62
N GLN A 240 17.09 -11.50 -12.41
CA GLN A 240 17.66 -10.40 -13.19
C GLN A 240 19.15 -10.20 -12.87
N TYR A 241 19.55 -10.38 -11.61
CA TYR A 241 20.94 -10.36 -11.21
C TYR A 241 21.77 -11.47 -11.87
N LEU A 242 21.27 -12.71 -11.88
CA LEU A 242 21.95 -13.82 -12.54
C LEU A 242 22.06 -13.60 -14.06
N ARG A 243 21.01 -13.05 -14.69
CA ARG A 243 21.03 -12.67 -16.12
C ARG A 243 22.07 -11.58 -16.40
N LEU A 244 22.20 -10.58 -15.53
CA LEU A 244 23.24 -9.56 -15.65
C LEU A 244 24.62 -10.20 -15.68
N ILE A 245 24.97 -11.02 -14.67
CA ILE A 245 26.29 -11.64 -14.58
C ILE A 245 26.57 -12.50 -15.80
N ARG A 246 25.58 -13.27 -16.27
CA ARG A 246 25.72 -14.11 -17.47
C ARG A 246 26.05 -13.28 -18.71
N ASN A 247 25.40 -12.12 -18.89
CA ASN A 247 25.53 -11.32 -20.11
C ASN A 247 26.77 -10.42 -20.11
N THR A 248 27.12 -9.85 -18.95
CA THR A 248 28.25 -8.92 -18.85
C THR A 248 29.52 -9.60 -18.40
N LEU A 249 29.45 -10.77 -17.77
CA LEU A 249 30.55 -11.44 -17.06
C LEU A 249 31.18 -10.56 -15.95
N HIS A 250 30.46 -9.54 -15.49
CA HIS A 250 30.89 -8.63 -14.43
C HIS A 250 30.01 -8.79 -13.19
N VAL A 251 30.64 -8.87 -12.02
CA VAL A 251 29.96 -8.93 -10.72
C VAL A 251 30.07 -7.58 -10.04
N PRO A 252 28.96 -6.91 -9.67
CA PRO A 252 29.02 -5.64 -8.99
C PRO A 252 29.58 -5.80 -7.57
N LYS A 253 30.39 -4.84 -7.11
CA LYS A 253 31.02 -4.92 -5.77
C LYS A 253 30.01 -4.75 -4.63
N LEU A 254 28.94 -4.01 -4.87
CA LEU A 254 27.90 -3.76 -3.89
C LEU A 254 26.54 -3.67 -4.59
N ILE A 255 25.55 -4.34 -4.00
CA ILE A 255 24.14 -4.15 -4.35
C ILE A 255 23.51 -3.36 -3.21
N ARG A 256 22.78 -2.31 -3.55
CA ARG A 256 22.02 -1.50 -2.62
C ARG A 256 20.56 -1.59 -2.98
N SER A 257 19.73 -1.98 -2.01
CA SER A 257 18.28 -1.85 -2.08
C SER A 257 17.79 -1.14 -0.83
N ASP A 258 16.68 -0.43 -0.95
CA ASP A 258 15.95 0.00 0.24
C ASP A 258 15.26 -1.22 0.89
N LYS A 259 15.02 -1.13 2.20
CA LYS A 259 14.41 -2.21 3.00
C LYS A 259 12.91 -2.32 2.77
#